data_AF-A0A0K0E0A9-F1
#
_entry.id   AF-A0A0K0E0A9-F1
#
_cell.length_a   1.000
_cell.length_b   1.000
_cell.length_c   1.000
_cell.angle_alpha   90.00
_cell.angle_beta   90.00
_cell.angle_gamma   90.00
#
_symmetry.space_group_name_H-M   'P 1'
#
loop_
_entity.id
_entity.type
_entity.pdbx_description
1 polymer ?
#
loop_
_entity_poly.entity_id
_entity_poly.type
_entity_poly.pdbx_seq_one_letter_code
_entity_poly.pdbx_strand_id
1 'polypeptide(L)'
;MSSTNSSASSSANNNSRSEGSQPVSTLDLQWDDLANTACSIRRQLDKVRKDYAASQRLLRYQKRRCIKAILKENTDVTNVLTNTIIVKSVIESPSQISMSTLAGLLRYLQTMLLSSYMESQVVAVNFLKMIKDQYWEDILRTSRLEVDNFTGTDEKRRIESASKAKDLLVNVALNGGSVKLHSTVDASILNSCIDTFIIV
;
A
#
# COMPACT_ATOMS: atom_id res chain seq x y z
N MET A 1 78.36 -47.37 -3.29
CA MET A 1 78.67 -47.55 -1.85
C MET A 1 79.60 -46.44 -1.43
N SER A 2 79.50 -46.06 -0.15
CA SER A 2 80.34 -45.10 0.57
C SER A 2 79.92 -43.64 0.42
N SER A 3 79.80 -42.83 1.47
CA SER A 3 79.80 -43.08 2.90
C SER A 3 79.12 -41.90 3.60
N THR A 4 78.33 -42.26 4.59
CA THR A 4 77.94 -41.54 5.81
C THR A 4 78.70 -40.25 6.21
N ASN A 5 77.88 -39.29 6.64
CA ASN A 5 77.99 -38.47 7.86
C ASN A 5 79.35 -37.89 8.26
N SER A 6 79.38 -36.57 8.44
CA SER A 6 79.88 -35.97 9.69
C SER A 6 79.34 -34.56 9.89
N SER A 7 78.69 -34.42 11.04
CA SER A 7 78.10 -33.25 11.64
C SER A 7 79.16 -32.19 11.96
N ALA A 8 78.88 -30.94 11.63
CA ALA A 8 79.53 -29.79 12.26
C ALA A 8 78.45 -28.76 12.59
N SER A 9 77.98 -28.85 13.83
CA SER A 9 77.22 -27.82 14.52
C SER A 9 78.04 -26.53 14.56
N SER A 10 77.52 -25.44 14.00
CA SER A 10 78.04 -24.10 14.24
C SER A 10 76.87 -23.16 14.35
N SER A 11 76.67 -22.74 15.60
CA SER A 11 75.70 -21.80 16.13
C SER A 11 75.61 -20.53 15.29
N ALA A 12 74.45 -20.28 14.69
CA ALA A 12 74.05 -18.94 14.31
C ALA A 12 72.60 -18.74 14.76
N ASN A 13 72.50 -18.32 16.02
CA ASN A 13 71.28 -17.79 16.63
C ASN A 13 70.91 -16.48 15.91
N ASN A 14 70.34 -16.59 14.71
CA ASN A 14 69.86 -15.45 13.95
C ASN A 14 68.33 -15.39 14.07
N ASN A 15 67.90 -14.51 14.98
CA ASN A 15 66.54 -13.96 15.12
C ASN A 15 65.51 -14.45 14.10
N SER A 16 64.70 -15.41 14.54
CA SER A 16 63.45 -15.81 13.93
C SER A 16 62.40 -14.70 14.08
N ARG A 17 62.22 -13.86 13.06
CA ARG A 17 60.97 -13.11 12.86
C ARG A 17 60.77 -12.64 11.41
N SER A 18 61.06 -13.52 10.45
CA SER A 18 60.58 -13.36 9.08
C SER A 18 59.13 -13.85 8.99
N GLU A 19 58.22 -12.88 8.95
CA GLU A 19 57.03 -12.84 8.09
C GLU A 19 56.53 -14.20 7.57
N GLY A 20 55.97 -14.99 8.47
CA GLY A 20 55.07 -16.08 8.11
C GLY A 20 53.70 -15.50 7.82
N SER A 21 53.55 -14.92 6.64
CA SER A 21 52.29 -14.63 5.96
C SER A 21 51.19 -15.60 6.38
N GLN A 22 50.22 -15.13 7.18
CA GLN A 22 48.96 -15.85 7.30
C GLN A 22 48.31 -15.86 5.92
N PRO A 23 48.00 -17.04 5.35
CA PRO A 23 47.48 -17.12 4.00
C PRO A 23 46.13 -16.40 3.94
N VAL A 24 46.10 -15.36 3.10
CA VAL A 24 44.91 -14.67 2.62
C VAL A 24 44.03 -15.69 1.91
N SER A 25 43.16 -16.37 2.65
CA SER A 25 42.17 -17.32 2.08
C SER A 25 40.75 -17.05 2.55
N THR A 26 40.51 -15.95 3.30
CA THR A 26 39.20 -15.65 3.87
C THR A 26 38.34 -14.70 3.03
N LEU A 27 38.90 -13.95 2.08
CA LEU A 27 38.13 -12.98 1.30
C LEU A 27 37.27 -13.63 0.20
N ASP A 28 37.80 -14.63 -0.53
CA ASP A 28 37.03 -15.29 -1.60
C ASP A 28 35.79 -16.02 -1.05
N LEU A 29 35.93 -16.70 0.10
CA LEU A 29 34.81 -17.32 0.80
C LEU A 29 33.73 -16.31 1.21
N GLN A 30 34.11 -15.11 1.66
CA GLN A 30 33.15 -14.06 2.03
C GLN A 30 32.39 -13.50 0.83
N TRP A 31 33.04 -13.35 -0.32
CA TRP A 31 32.38 -12.90 -1.55
C TRP A 31 31.42 -13.96 -2.09
N ASP A 32 31.82 -15.22 -2.06
CA ASP A 32 30.95 -16.35 -2.43
C ASP A 32 29.73 -16.44 -1.49
N ASP A 33 29.92 -16.29 -0.19
CA ASP A 33 28.83 -16.25 0.79
C ASP A 33 27.88 -15.07 0.57
N LEU A 34 28.41 -13.88 0.25
CA LEU A 34 27.60 -12.70 -0.05
C LEU A 34 26.81 -12.90 -1.36
N ALA A 35 27.45 -13.43 -2.41
CA ALA A 35 26.81 -13.71 -3.68
C ALA A 35 25.72 -14.79 -3.54
N ASN A 36 25.98 -15.85 -2.78
CA ASN A 36 25.00 -16.89 -2.44
C ASN A 36 23.83 -16.32 -1.65
N THR A 37 24.09 -15.44 -0.69
CA THR A 37 23.06 -14.76 0.10
C THR A 37 22.20 -13.86 -0.78
N ALA A 38 22.82 -13.05 -1.66
CA ALA A 38 22.09 -12.20 -2.62
C ALA A 38 21.24 -13.04 -3.59
N CYS A 39 21.76 -14.18 -4.07
CA CYS A 39 21.02 -15.12 -4.90
C CYS A 39 19.82 -15.73 -4.15
N SER A 40 20.01 -16.13 -2.89
CA SER A 40 18.95 -16.63 -2.01
C SER A 40 17.86 -15.59 -1.76
N ILE A 41 18.25 -14.34 -1.45
CA ILE A 41 17.31 -13.21 -1.27
C ILE A 41 16.52 -12.97 -2.55
N ARG A 42 17.18 -12.96 -3.72
CA ARG A 42 16.49 -12.79 -5.01
C ARG A 42 15.49 -13.90 -5.27
N ARG A 43 15.86 -15.16 -5.02
CA ARG A 43 14.94 -16.31 -5.15
C ARG A 43 13.75 -16.22 -4.21
N GLN A 44 13.97 -15.80 -2.96
CA GLN A 44 12.89 -15.56 -2.00
C GLN A 44 11.97 -14.43 -2.45
N LEU A 45 12.52 -13.33 -2.94
CA LEU A 45 11.75 -12.20 -3.48
C LEU A 45 10.89 -12.65 -4.68
N ASP A 46 11.45 -13.44 -5.58
CA ASP A 46 10.72 -13.98 -6.73
C ASP A 46 9.61 -14.94 -6.29
N LYS A 47 9.84 -15.74 -5.25
CA LYS A 47 8.81 -16.59 -4.65
C LYS A 47 7.68 -15.75 -4.05
N VAL A 48 8.00 -14.75 -3.24
CA VAL A 48 7.02 -13.82 -2.64
C VAL A 48 6.22 -13.08 -3.72
N ARG A 49 6.87 -12.65 -4.82
CA ARG A 49 6.18 -12.03 -5.96
C ARG A 49 5.20 -12.98 -6.65
N LYS A 50 5.60 -14.25 -6.85
CA LYS A 50 4.71 -15.28 -7.41
C LYS A 50 3.53 -15.56 -6.49
N ASP A 51 3.77 -15.71 -5.18
CA ASP A 51 2.72 -15.96 -4.19
C ASP A 51 1.76 -14.77 -4.08
N TYR A 52 2.27 -13.54 -4.14
CA TYR A 52 1.46 -12.32 -4.23
C TYR A 52 0.60 -12.31 -5.50
N ALA A 53 1.18 -12.60 -6.67
CA ALA A 53 0.43 -12.65 -7.93
C ALA A 53 -0.63 -13.76 -7.92
N ALA A 54 -0.33 -14.92 -7.34
CA ALA A 54 -1.30 -16.00 -7.14
C ALA A 54 -2.43 -15.58 -6.19
N SER A 55 -2.09 -14.91 -5.08
CA SER A 55 -3.07 -14.38 -4.13
C SER A 55 -3.99 -13.34 -4.78
N GLN A 56 -3.44 -12.44 -5.61
CA GLN A 56 -4.23 -11.48 -6.39
C GLN A 56 -5.17 -12.17 -7.39
N ARG A 57 -4.73 -13.25 -8.04
CA ARG A 57 -5.60 -14.05 -8.92
C ARG A 57 -6.71 -14.73 -8.12
N LEU A 58 -6.38 -15.38 -7.00
CA LEU A 58 -7.37 -16.00 -6.12
C LEU A 58 -8.41 -14.99 -5.61
N LEU A 59 -7.97 -13.78 -5.25
CA LEU A 59 -8.86 -12.70 -4.83
C LEU A 59 -9.85 -12.31 -5.93
N ARG A 60 -9.42 -12.29 -7.20
CA ARG A 60 -10.30 -12.06 -8.36
C ARG A 60 -11.33 -13.18 -8.57
N TYR A 61 -10.99 -14.43 -8.24
CA TYR A 61 -11.88 -15.59 -8.40
C TYR A 61 -12.78 -15.84 -7.19
N GLN A 62 -12.42 -15.35 -6.00
CA GLN A 62 -13.33 -15.38 -4.86
C GLN A 62 -14.58 -14.60 -5.25
N LYS A 63 -15.76 -15.26 -5.14
CA LYS A 63 -17.06 -14.61 -5.30
C LYS A 63 -16.99 -13.26 -4.60
N ARG A 64 -17.23 -12.17 -5.34
CA ARG A 64 -17.28 -10.81 -4.79
C ARG A 64 -18.15 -10.85 -3.55
N ARG A 65 -17.52 -10.87 -2.37
CA ARG A 65 -18.26 -10.77 -1.11
C ARG A 65 -19.07 -9.49 -1.22
N CYS A 66 -20.32 -9.54 -0.77
CA CYS A 66 -21.16 -8.36 -0.79
C CYS A 66 -20.41 -7.22 -0.09
N ILE A 67 -20.13 -6.12 -0.80
CA ILE A 67 -19.34 -5.00 -0.27
C ILE A 67 -19.94 -4.49 1.05
N LYS A 68 -21.27 -4.58 1.20
CA LYS A 68 -21.96 -4.27 2.47
C LYS A 68 -21.50 -5.16 3.63
N ALA A 69 -21.26 -6.45 3.40
CA ALA A 69 -20.72 -7.36 4.42
C ALA A 69 -19.27 -7.01 4.76
N ILE A 70 -18.44 -6.73 3.75
CA ILE A 70 -17.05 -6.31 3.95
C ILE A 70 -16.98 -5.02 4.78
N LEU A 71 -17.78 -4.01 4.46
CA LEU A 71 -17.83 -2.74 5.19
C LEU A 71 -18.34 -2.90 6.63
N LYS A 72 -19.17 -3.92 6.89
CA LYS A 72 -19.65 -4.24 8.23
C LYS A 72 -18.59 -4.95 9.07
N GLU A 73 -17.82 -5.84 8.44
CA GLU A 73 -16.73 -6.60 9.08
C GLU A 73 -15.48 -5.73 9.29
N ASN A 74 -15.16 -4.84 8.36
CA ASN A 74 -13.98 -3.99 8.42
C ASN A 74 -14.31 -2.60 9.01
N THR A 75 -14.24 -2.53 10.33
CA THR A 75 -14.42 -1.29 11.09
C THR A 75 -13.11 -0.51 11.29
N ASP A 76 -11.96 -1.12 11.01
CA ASP A 76 -10.64 -0.53 11.22
C ASP A 76 -10.22 0.37 10.05
N VAL A 77 -10.39 1.68 10.24
CA VAL A 77 -9.99 2.68 9.25
C VAL A 77 -8.47 2.86 9.12
N THR A 78 -7.68 2.33 10.07
CA THR A 78 -6.22 2.47 10.10
C THR A 78 -5.49 1.41 9.27
N ASN A 79 -6.18 0.31 8.91
CA ASN A 79 -5.62 -0.76 8.08
C ASN A 79 -5.55 -0.35 6.59
N VAL A 80 -4.57 0.48 6.26
CA VAL A 80 -4.41 1.10 4.93
C VAL A 80 -4.38 0.07 3.80
N LEU A 81 -3.67 -1.05 3.96
CA LEU A 81 -3.56 -2.08 2.92
C LEU A 81 -4.92 -2.74 2.64
N THR A 82 -5.64 -3.11 3.69
CA THR A 82 -6.98 -3.71 3.54
C THR A 82 -7.95 -2.72 2.93
N ASN A 83 -7.92 -1.47 3.38
CA ASN A 83 -8.78 -0.41 2.87
C ASN A 83 -8.50 -0.11 1.39
N THR A 84 -7.22 -0.12 1.00
CA THR A 84 -6.80 0.01 -0.40
C THR A 84 -7.39 -1.10 -1.26
N ILE A 85 -7.30 -2.36 -0.81
CA ILE A 85 -7.86 -3.50 -1.55
C ILE A 85 -9.38 -3.36 -1.72
N ILE A 86 -10.08 -2.95 -0.67
CA ILE A 86 -11.55 -2.77 -0.70
C ILE A 86 -11.93 -1.68 -1.69
N VAL A 87 -11.35 -0.49 -1.58
CA VAL A 87 -11.67 0.64 -2.46
C VAL A 87 -11.30 0.32 -3.91
N LYS A 88 -10.13 -0.27 -4.14
CA LYS A 88 -9.69 -0.70 -5.48
C LYS A 88 -10.67 -1.70 -6.09
N SER A 89 -11.14 -2.69 -5.33
CA SER A 89 -12.12 -3.67 -5.79
C SER A 89 -13.46 -3.03 -6.17
N VAL A 90 -13.84 -1.94 -5.49
CA VAL A 90 -15.07 -1.19 -5.79
C VAL A 90 -14.90 -0.37 -7.07
N ILE A 91 -13.76 0.32 -7.26
CA ILE A 91 -13.46 1.08 -8.48
C ILE A 91 -13.43 0.15 -9.70
N GLU A 92 -12.85 -1.04 -9.58
CA GLU A 92 -12.78 -2.03 -10.65
C GLU A 92 -14.13 -2.75 -10.91
N SER A 93 -15.17 -2.47 -10.12
CA SER A 93 -16.50 -3.03 -10.32
C SER A 93 -17.33 -2.19 -11.28
N PRO A 94 -17.96 -2.78 -12.32
CA PRO A 94 -18.85 -2.04 -13.23
C PRO A 94 -20.19 -1.65 -12.60
N SER A 95 -20.45 -2.03 -11.35
CA SER A 95 -21.71 -1.80 -10.66
C SER A 95 -21.80 -0.39 -10.07
N GLN A 96 -22.95 0.28 -10.24
CA GLN A 96 -23.24 1.53 -9.54
C GLN A 96 -23.14 1.36 -8.02
N ILE A 97 -22.50 2.32 -7.37
CA ILE A 97 -22.27 2.31 -5.92
C ILE A 97 -23.47 2.95 -5.22
N SER A 98 -24.06 2.24 -4.25
CA SER A 98 -25.14 2.83 -3.44
C SER A 98 -24.61 3.94 -2.52
N MET A 99 -25.43 4.95 -2.20
CA MET A 99 -25.04 6.03 -1.26
C MET A 99 -24.52 5.51 0.08
N SER A 100 -25.14 4.46 0.62
CA SER A 100 -24.71 3.83 1.87
C SER A 100 -23.30 3.23 1.76
N THR A 101 -22.99 2.61 0.62
CA THR A 101 -21.68 2.03 0.32
C THR A 101 -20.65 3.13 0.13
N LEU A 102 -21.00 4.19 -0.58
CA LEU A 102 -20.13 5.34 -0.83
C LEU A 102 -19.74 6.02 0.48
N ALA A 103 -20.71 6.32 1.35
CA ALA A 103 -20.46 6.86 2.69
C ALA A 103 -19.60 5.93 3.57
N GLY A 104 -19.76 4.60 3.43
CA GLY A 104 -18.93 3.63 4.11
C GLY A 104 -17.47 3.68 3.67
N LEU A 105 -17.23 3.71 2.35
CA LEU A 105 -15.88 3.73 1.76
C LEU A 105 -15.14 5.05 2.01
N LEU A 106 -15.86 6.18 2.01
CA LEU A 106 -15.28 7.51 2.24
C LEU A 106 -14.54 7.62 3.57
N ARG A 107 -14.91 6.82 4.58
CA ARG A 107 -14.24 6.78 5.88
C ARG A 107 -12.77 6.37 5.81
N TYR A 108 -12.38 5.63 4.77
CA TYR A 108 -11.02 5.14 4.59
C TYR A 108 -10.11 6.15 3.90
N LEU A 109 -10.68 7.14 3.20
CA LEU A 109 -9.91 7.98 2.29
C LEU A 109 -8.86 8.81 2.98
N GLN A 110 -9.17 9.39 4.14
CA GLN A 110 -8.23 10.26 4.85
C GLN A 110 -6.97 9.50 5.26
N THR A 111 -7.10 8.29 5.81
CA THR A 111 -5.95 7.46 6.18
C THR A 111 -5.20 6.96 4.95
N MET A 112 -5.90 6.66 3.85
CA MET A 112 -5.27 6.26 2.60
C MET A 112 -4.43 7.37 1.94
N LEU A 113 -4.94 8.60 1.93
CA LEU A 113 -4.25 9.78 1.39
C LEU A 113 -3.01 10.16 2.22
N LEU A 114 -3.12 10.07 3.55
CA LEU A 114 -2.01 10.38 4.46
C LEU A 114 -1.00 9.23 4.62
N SER A 115 -1.25 8.09 4.00
CA SER A 115 -0.34 6.95 4.08
C SER A 115 0.95 7.19 3.31
N SER A 116 2.02 6.50 3.73
CA SER A 116 3.28 6.43 2.97
C SER A 116 3.23 5.46 1.78
N TYR A 117 2.12 4.73 1.60
CA TYR A 117 1.96 3.77 0.52
C TYR A 117 1.45 4.46 -0.74
N MET A 118 2.33 4.65 -1.73
CA MET A 118 1.99 5.30 -3.00
C MET A 118 0.75 4.70 -3.67
N GLU A 119 0.61 3.37 -3.68
CA GLU A 119 -0.57 2.71 -4.27
C GLU A 119 -1.87 3.13 -3.57
N SER A 120 -1.86 3.22 -2.24
CA SER A 120 -3.01 3.65 -1.45
C SER A 120 -3.42 5.09 -1.79
N GLN A 121 -2.45 5.98 -1.91
CA GLN A 121 -2.71 7.37 -2.31
C GLN A 121 -3.32 7.45 -3.71
N VAL A 122 -2.78 6.72 -4.68
CA VAL A 122 -3.29 6.68 -6.05
C VAL A 122 -4.72 6.14 -6.10
N VAL A 123 -5.00 5.05 -5.37
CA VAL A 123 -6.35 4.47 -5.28
C VAL A 123 -7.33 5.47 -4.65
N ALA A 124 -6.92 6.17 -3.59
CA ALA A 124 -7.74 7.19 -2.95
C ALA A 124 -8.07 8.36 -3.90
N VAL A 125 -7.08 8.86 -4.63
CA VAL A 125 -7.25 9.95 -5.61
C VAL A 125 -8.17 9.51 -6.75
N ASN A 126 -7.99 8.30 -7.29
CA ASN A 126 -8.88 7.75 -8.31
C ASN A 126 -10.32 7.58 -7.81
N PHE A 127 -10.51 7.18 -6.56
CA PHE A 127 -11.84 7.11 -5.95
C PHE A 127 -12.48 8.48 -5.84
N LEU A 128 -11.74 9.49 -5.35
CA LEU A 128 -12.22 10.87 -5.26
C LEU A 128 -12.61 11.43 -6.63
N LYS A 129 -11.79 11.18 -7.66
CA LYS A 129 -12.10 11.56 -9.04
C LYS A 129 -13.40 10.93 -9.52
N MET A 130 -13.57 9.62 -9.30
CA MET A 130 -14.82 8.93 -9.68
C MET A 130 -16.03 9.53 -8.96
N ILE A 131 -15.90 9.87 -7.67
CA ILE A 131 -16.98 10.53 -6.92
C ILE A 131 -17.30 11.90 -7.51
N LYS A 132 -16.27 12.73 -7.75
CA LYS A 132 -16.42 14.05 -8.37
C LYS A 132 -17.15 13.94 -9.71
N ASP A 133 -16.70 13.04 -10.58
CA ASP A 133 -17.15 12.96 -11.96
C ASP A 133 -18.53 12.29 -12.10
N GLN A 134 -18.93 11.39 -11.19
CA GLN A 134 -20.12 10.54 -11.38
C GLN A 134 -21.17 10.61 -10.28
N TYR A 135 -20.79 10.99 -9.05
CA TYR A 135 -21.68 10.88 -7.88
C TYR A 135 -21.93 12.20 -7.18
N TRP A 136 -21.08 13.22 -7.39
CA TRP A 136 -21.12 14.45 -6.60
C TRP A 136 -22.44 15.21 -6.72
N GLU A 137 -22.94 15.42 -7.93
CA GLU A 137 -24.22 16.10 -8.15
C GLU A 137 -25.39 15.35 -7.49
N ASP A 138 -25.38 14.02 -7.56
CA ASP A 138 -26.43 13.19 -6.96
C ASP A 138 -26.36 13.18 -5.43
N ILE A 139 -25.15 13.22 -4.86
CA ILE A 139 -24.92 13.40 -3.43
C ILE A 139 -25.50 14.74 -2.99
N LEU A 140 -25.17 15.83 -3.68
CA LEU A 140 -25.66 17.17 -3.34
C LEU A 140 -27.19 17.23 -3.41
N ARG A 141 -27.77 16.79 -4.53
CA ARG A 141 -29.23 16.78 -4.72
C ARG A 141 -29.93 15.95 -3.64
N THR A 142 -29.44 14.74 -3.36
CA THR A 142 -30.04 13.85 -2.37
C THR A 142 -29.89 14.39 -0.95
N SER A 143 -28.74 15.00 -0.61
CA SER A 143 -28.49 15.57 0.72
C SER A 143 -29.35 16.79 1.06
N ARG A 144 -29.95 17.42 0.05
CA ARG A 144 -30.84 18.59 0.19
C ARG A 144 -32.31 18.21 0.32
N LEU A 145 -32.66 16.92 0.20
CA LEU A 145 -34.03 16.45 0.38
C LEU A 145 -34.41 16.50 1.86
N GLU A 146 -35.60 17.02 2.15
CA GLU A 146 -36.16 17.02 3.49
C GLU A 146 -36.72 15.64 3.83
N VAL A 147 -36.49 15.20 5.06
CA VAL A 147 -37.07 13.96 5.59
C VAL A 147 -38.28 14.36 6.43
N ASP A 148 -39.46 13.92 6.01
CA ASP A 148 -40.72 14.12 6.74
C ASP A 148 -41.22 12.82 7.39
N ASN A 149 -42.40 12.89 8.03
CA ASN A 149 -43.01 11.74 8.71
C ASN A 149 -43.52 10.66 7.75
N PHE A 150 -43.63 10.95 6.45
CA PHE A 150 -44.11 10.02 5.42
C PHE A 150 -42.97 9.40 4.62
N THR A 151 -41.74 9.89 4.81
CA THR A 151 -40.55 9.41 4.14
C THR A 151 -40.28 7.96 4.57
N GLY A 152 -40.33 7.05 3.60
CA GLY A 152 -40.03 5.64 3.82
C GLY A 152 -38.64 5.43 4.43
N THR A 153 -38.48 4.40 5.25
CA THR A 153 -37.25 4.13 6.01
C THR A 153 -36.01 4.00 5.12
N ASP A 154 -36.14 3.41 3.94
CA ASP A 154 -35.03 3.27 2.98
C ASP A 154 -34.65 4.61 2.33
N GLU A 155 -35.63 5.46 2.05
CA GLU A 155 -35.40 6.79 1.49
C GLU A 155 -34.74 7.72 2.52
N LYS A 156 -35.24 7.70 3.76
CA LYS A 156 -34.60 8.39 4.89
C LYS A 156 -33.13 7.98 5.03
N ARG A 157 -32.84 6.67 5.00
CA ARG A 157 -31.47 6.15 5.08
C ARG A 157 -30.61 6.62 3.90
N ARG A 158 -31.18 6.69 2.69
CA ARG A 158 -30.50 7.19 1.49
C ARG A 158 -30.11 8.66 1.65
N ILE A 159 -31.02 9.50 2.11
CA ILE A 159 -30.80 10.92 2.38
C ILE A 159 -29.73 11.12 3.45
N GLU A 160 -29.86 10.45 4.60
CA GLU A 160 -28.87 10.51 5.68
C GLU A 160 -27.47 10.05 5.21
N SER A 161 -27.41 9.01 4.39
CA SER A 161 -26.15 8.53 3.81
C SER A 161 -25.52 9.53 2.85
N ALA A 162 -26.33 10.22 2.03
CA ALA A 162 -25.86 11.25 1.13
C ALA A 162 -25.34 12.47 1.89
N SER A 163 -26.05 12.92 2.93
CA SER A 163 -25.58 14.00 3.82
C SER A 163 -24.26 13.63 4.49
N LYS A 164 -24.15 12.41 5.02
CA LYS A 164 -22.88 11.92 5.58
C LYS A 164 -21.77 11.85 4.55
N ALA A 165 -22.05 11.42 3.32
CA ALA A 165 -21.06 11.36 2.25
C ALA A 165 -20.56 12.77 1.89
N LYS A 166 -21.47 13.74 1.78
CA LYS A 166 -21.14 15.16 1.57
C LYS A 166 -20.22 15.66 2.67
N ASP A 167 -20.57 15.45 3.94
CA ASP A 167 -19.77 15.94 5.07
C ASP A 167 -18.37 15.31 5.10
N LEU A 168 -18.26 14.01 4.78
CA LEU A 168 -16.97 13.33 4.66
C LEU A 168 -16.12 13.88 3.51
N LEU A 169 -16.73 14.21 2.37
CA LEU A 169 -16.03 14.80 1.23
C LEU A 169 -15.54 16.22 1.53
N VAL A 170 -16.37 17.04 2.16
CA VAL A 170 -15.99 18.37 2.64
C VAL A 170 -14.84 18.26 3.64
N ASN A 171 -14.91 17.32 4.59
CA ASN A 171 -13.83 17.10 5.54
C ASN A 171 -12.53 16.63 4.86
N VAL A 172 -12.62 15.75 3.86
CA VAL A 172 -11.45 15.37 3.05
C VAL A 172 -10.90 16.59 2.31
N ALA A 173 -11.76 17.47 1.80
CA ALA A 173 -11.34 18.66 1.08
C ALA A 173 -10.64 19.68 1.98
N LEU A 174 -11.19 19.96 3.15
CA LEU A 174 -10.62 20.87 4.14
C LEU A 174 -9.25 20.39 4.67
N ASN A 175 -9.06 19.08 4.82
CA ASN A 175 -7.79 18.52 5.29
C ASN A 175 -6.82 18.15 4.13
N GLY A 176 -7.33 18.09 2.90
CA GLY A 176 -6.64 17.56 1.73
C GLY A 176 -5.47 18.41 1.27
N GLY A 177 -5.50 19.73 1.52
CA GLY A 177 -4.43 20.65 1.12
C GLY A 177 -3.06 20.37 1.74
N SER A 178 -3.01 19.57 2.82
CA SER A 178 -1.76 19.17 3.48
C SER A 178 -1.16 17.85 2.93
N VAL A 179 -1.88 17.15 2.06
CA VAL A 179 -1.48 15.83 1.55
C VAL A 179 -0.34 15.97 0.55
N LYS A 180 0.82 15.38 0.87
CA LYS A 180 1.95 15.30 -0.05
C LYS A 180 1.85 14.03 -0.89
N LEU A 181 1.53 14.20 -2.17
CA LEU A 181 1.50 13.13 -3.15
C LEU A 181 2.82 13.06 -3.93
N HIS A 182 3.22 11.85 -4.30
CA HIS A 182 4.43 11.62 -5.09
C HIS A 182 4.29 12.03 -6.56
N SER A 183 3.07 12.09 -7.08
CA SER A 183 2.74 12.34 -8.48
C SER A 183 2.09 13.71 -8.64
N THR A 184 2.61 14.53 -9.53
CA THR A 184 2.06 15.86 -9.85
C THR A 184 0.69 15.77 -10.50
N VAL A 185 0.44 14.71 -11.28
CA VAL A 185 -0.85 14.43 -11.89
C VAL A 185 -1.89 14.12 -10.81
N ASP A 186 -1.55 13.25 -9.86
CA ASP A 186 -2.46 12.89 -8.77
C ASP A 186 -2.72 14.09 -7.84
N ALA A 187 -1.70 14.93 -7.61
CA ALA A 187 -1.86 16.20 -6.89
C ALA A 187 -2.82 17.16 -7.60
N SER A 188 -2.74 17.28 -8.93
CA SER A 188 -3.68 18.10 -9.70
C SER A 188 -5.11 17.57 -9.63
N ILE A 189 -5.30 16.25 -9.72
CA ILE A 189 -6.61 15.62 -9.58
C ILE A 189 -7.18 15.86 -8.17
N LEU A 190 -6.36 15.65 -7.14
CA LEU A 190 -6.75 15.88 -5.75
C LEU A 190 -7.17 17.34 -5.55
N ASN A 191 -6.37 18.31 -5.99
CA ASN A 191 -6.70 19.74 -5.88
C ASN A 191 -8.02 20.06 -6.58
N SER A 192 -8.23 19.54 -7.78
CA SER A 192 -9.49 19.73 -8.49
C SER A 192 -10.70 19.12 -7.76
N CYS A 193 -10.51 17.99 -7.07
CA CYS A 193 -11.53 17.41 -6.20
C CYS A 193 -11.79 18.30 -4.97
N ILE A 194 -10.73 18.79 -4.31
CA ILE A 194 -10.80 19.68 -3.16
C ILE A 194 -11.60 20.95 -3.50
N ASP A 195 -11.26 21.62 -4.60
CA ASP A 195 -11.94 22.84 -5.05
C ASP A 195 -13.43 22.56 -5.28
N THR A 196 -13.76 21.42 -5.88
CA THR A 196 -15.16 21.04 -6.17
C THR A 196 -15.95 20.74 -4.89
N PHE A 197 -15.32 20.10 -3.90
CA PHE A 197 -16.01 19.65 -2.69
C PHE A 197 -16.09 20.75 -1.60
N ILE A 198 -15.24 21.78 -1.65
CA ILE A 198 -15.36 22.95 -0.76
C ILE A 198 -16.49 23.88 -1.20
N ILE A 199 -16.75 23.98 -2.51
CA ILE A 199 -17.83 24.77 -3.08
C ILE A 199 -19.15 23.98 -2.93
N VAL A 200 -19.79 24.09 -1.77
CA VAL A 200 -21.11 23.48 -1.47
C VAL A 200 -22.21 24.51 -1.45
#